data_AF-A0A2J7ZR38-F1
#
_entry.id   AF-A0A2J7ZR38-F1
#
_cell.length_a   1.000
_cell.length_b   1.000
_cell.length_c   1.000
_cell.angle_alpha   90.00
_cell.angle_beta   90.00
_cell.angle_gamma   90.00
#
_symmetry.space_group_name_H-M   'P 1'
#
loop_
_entity.id
_entity.type
_entity.pdbx_description
1 polymer ?
#
loop_
_entity_poly.entity_id
_entity_poly.type
_entity_poly.pdbx_seq_one_letter_code
_entity_poly.pdbx_strand_id
1 'polypeptide(L)'
;MSESPECCWICMGGQECGPMERPCSCPRSVHMTCLGRWQLQSAGRSEESRCRFCSTLLPPLHATLTPSHLANVEVTAYMAVVYGGVNHKIPVRPGIEGMADFRARVKCLFGLPFESEFQVSFECAAPTSGEKLTLNGIGCFNAAAACAAISAAKRAAGEDSGFSWPENQQQTQQQAGAIV
;
A
#
# COMPACT_ATOMS: atom_id res chain seq x y z
N MET A 1 -23.46 34.86 -14.77
CA MET A 1 -22.80 33.56 -15.03
C MET A 1 -22.49 32.97 -13.68
N SER A 2 -23.21 31.94 -13.24
CA SER A 2 -22.96 31.28 -11.96
C SER A 2 -21.66 30.48 -12.07
N GLU A 3 -20.60 30.93 -11.43
CA GLU A 3 -19.39 30.11 -11.24
C GLU A 3 -19.82 28.80 -10.59
N SER A 4 -19.56 27.68 -11.26
CA SER A 4 -19.80 26.37 -10.66
C SER A 4 -18.85 26.25 -9.47
N PRO A 5 -19.33 25.88 -8.27
CA PRO A 5 -18.47 25.79 -7.10
C PRO A 5 -17.31 24.85 -7.41
N GLU A 6 -16.08 25.25 -7.06
CA GLU A 6 -14.93 24.36 -7.19
C GLU A 6 -15.21 23.08 -6.38
N CYS A 7 -15.17 21.94 -7.08
CA CYS A 7 -15.38 20.63 -6.46
C CYS A 7 -14.22 19.71 -6.81
N CYS A 8 -13.94 18.77 -5.91
CA CYS A 8 -12.97 17.72 -6.11
C CYS A 8 -13.39 16.85 -7.30
N TRP A 9 -12.51 16.69 -8.29
CA TRP A 9 -12.85 15.91 -9.48
C TRP A 9 -13.00 14.40 -9.24
N ILE A 10 -12.60 13.90 -8.06
CA ILE A 10 -12.71 12.49 -7.69
C ILE A 10 -14.03 12.20 -6.96
N CYS A 11 -14.32 12.92 -5.87
CA CYS A 11 -15.51 12.66 -5.04
C CYS A 11 -16.68 13.59 -5.34
N MET A 12 -16.49 14.61 -6.18
CA MET A 12 -17.47 15.67 -6.48
C MET A 12 -17.87 16.55 -5.29
N GLY A 13 -17.26 16.37 -4.11
CA GLY A 13 -17.46 17.21 -2.93
C GLY A 13 -16.63 18.49 -2.95
N GLY A 14 -17.07 19.50 -2.18
CA GLY A 14 -16.38 20.78 -2.02
C GLY A 14 -15.42 20.80 -0.84
N GLN A 15 -15.21 21.99 -0.27
CA GLN A 15 -14.30 22.22 0.87
C GLN A 15 -14.78 21.54 2.17
N GLU A 16 -16.05 21.17 2.27
CA GLU A 16 -16.62 20.43 3.41
C GLU A 16 -16.00 19.05 3.60
N CYS A 17 -15.42 18.46 2.55
CA CYS A 17 -14.72 17.18 2.60
C CYS A 17 -13.21 17.33 2.91
N GLY A 18 -12.70 18.56 3.01
CA GLY A 18 -11.31 18.88 3.29
C GLY A 18 -10.71 19.93 2.34
N PRO A 19 -9.44 20.33 2.55
CA PRO A 19 -8.75 21.27 1.68
C PRO A 19 -8.57 20.69 0.28
N MET A 20 -8.79 21.54 -0.74
CA MET A 20 -8.57 21.19 -2.13
C MET A 20 -7.29 21.82 -2.65
N GLU A 21 -6.54 21.06 -3.42
CA GLU A 21 -5.26 21.45 -4.00
C GLU A 21 -5.24 21.22 -5.51
N ARG A 22 -4.24 21.84 -6.17
CA ARG A 22 -3.95 21.66 -7.60
C ARG A 22 -2.53 21.09 -7.74
N PRO A 23 -2.36 19.75 -7.70
CA PRO A 23 -1.04 19.12 -7.77
C PRO A 23 -0.37 19.27 -9.15
N CYS A 24 -1.08 19.80 -10.14
CA CYS A 24 -0.57 20.08 -11.48
C CYS A 24 -1.37 21.23 -12.12
N SER A 25 -0.97 21.68 -13.30
CA SER A 25 -1.60 22.79 -14.04
C SER A 25 -2.96 22.44 -14.68
N CYS A 26 -3.51 21.25 -14.42
CA CYS A 26 -4.85 20.91 -14.89
C CYS A 26 -5.92 21.78 -14.20
N PRO A 27 -7.05 22.05 -14.86
CA PRO A 27 -8.05 23.01 -14.37
C PRO A 27 -8.91 22.48 -13.21
N ARG A 28 -8.59 21.32 -12.62
CA ARG A 28 -9.45 20.64 -11.64
C ARG A 28 -8.72 20.52 -10.30
N SER A 29 -9.40 20.93 -9.23
CA SER A 29 -8.92 20.81 -7.85
C SER A 29 -9.27 19.42 -7.27
N VAL A 30 -8.51 18.96 -6.27
CA VAL A 30 -8.66 17.63 -5.67
C VAL A 30 -8.36 17.67 -4.17
N HIS A 31 -9.04 16.86 -3.37
CA HIS A 31 -8.58 16.58 -2.00
C HIS A 31 -7.37 15.66 -2.02
N MET A 32 -6.33 15.96 -1.23
CA MET A 32 -5.11 15.15 -1.19
C MET A 32 -5.39 13.68 -0.81
N THR A 33 -6.32 13.45 0.11
CA THR A 33 -6.77 12.10 0.49
C THR A 33 -7.45 11.36 -0.68
N CYS A 34 -8.26 12.06 -1.48
CA CYS A 34 -8.90 11.49 -2.67
C CYS A 34 -7.85 11.16 -3.74
N LEU A 35 -6.88 12.04 -3.94
CA LEU A 35 -5.75 11.80 -4.83
C LEU A 35 -4.99 10.54 -4.42
N GLY A 36 -4.65 10.40 -3.14
CA GLY A 36 -3.97 9.22 -2.62
C GLY A 36 -4.77 7.93 -2.82
N ARG A 37 -6.10 7.95 -2.61
CA ARG A 37 -6.96 6.79 -2.91
C ARG A 37 -6.94 6.42 -4.39
N TRP A 38 -7.03 7.40 -5.27
CA TRP A 38 -6.98 7.18 -6.71
C TRP A 38 -5.60 6.66 -7.17
N GLN A 39 -4.51 7.19 -6.61
CA GLN A 39 -3.16 6.69 -6.86
C GLN A 39 -3.02 5.23 -6.41
N LEU A 40 -3.58 4.88 -5.24
CA LEU A 40 -3.57 3.51 -4.71
C LEU A 40 -4.38 2.54 -5.58
N GLN A 41 -5.56 2.95 -6.07
CA GLN A 41 -6.33 2.19 -7.07
C GLN A 41 -5.60 2.10 -8.43
N SER A 42 -4.65 2.99 -8.67
CA SER A 42 -3.83 3.05 -9.88
C SER A 42 -2.46 2.41 -9.71
N ALA A 43 -2.20 1.72 -8.61
CA ALA A 43 -0.92 1.08 -8.32
C ALA A 43 -0.43 0.21 -9.50
N GLY A 44 0.87 0.33 -9.81
CA GLY A 44 1.51 -0.34 -10.94
C GLY A 44 1.21 0.28 -12.31
N ARG A 45 0.41 1.36 -12.38
CA ARG A 45 0.14 2.13 -13.62
C ARG A 45 0.80 3.50 -13.56
N SER A 46 0.89 4.17 -14.71
CA SER A 46 1.47 5.52 -14.79
C SER A 46 0.75 6.52 -13.86
N GLU A 47 -0.56 6.33 -13.73
CA GLU A 47 -1.48 7.11 -12.92
C GLU A 47 -1.18 7.06 -11.41
N GLU A 48 -0.44 6.06 -10.92
CA GLU A 48 0.03 6.04 -9.53
C GLU A 48 0.89 7.27 -9.20
N SER A 49 1.66 7.77 -10.16
CA SER A 49 2.66 8.83 -9.94
C SER A 49 2.55 10.00 -10.90
N ARG A 50 1.72 9.92 -11.94
CA ARG A 50 1.59 10.96 -12.97
C ARG A 50 0.14 11.32 -13.23
N CYS A 51 -0.10 12.60 -13.48
CA CYS A 51 -1.41 13.08 -13.91
C CYS A 51 -1.79 12.41 -15.24
N ARG A 52 -2.98 11.81 -15.31
CA ARG A 52 -3.50 11.16 -16.52
C ARG A 52 -3.67 12.12 -17.71
N PHE A 53 -3.79 13.42 -17.46
CA PHE A 53 -4.06 14.43 -18.49
C PHE A 53 -2.80 15.15 -18.97
N CYS A 54 -1.97 15.64 -18.04
CA CYS A 54 -0.77 16.42 -18.38
C CYS A 54 0.56 15.70 -18.10
N SER A 55 0.51 14.48 -17.57
CA SER A 55 1.69 13.63 -17.24
C SER A 55 2.68 14.22 -16.22
N THR A 56 2.36 15.39 -15.64
CA THR A 56 3.08 15.97 -14.51
C THR A 56 3.19 14.97 -13.36
N LEU A 57 4.36 14.93 -12.73
CA LEU A 57 4.61 14.11 -11.55
C LEU A 57 3.72 14.58 -10.41
N LEU A 58 2.91 13.68 -9.88
CA LEU A 58 2.04 13.93 -8.74
C LEU A 58 2.83 13.77 -7.44
N PRO A 59 2.34 14.34 -6.32
CA PRO A 59 2.89 14.07 -5.00
C PRO A 59 2.97 12.57 -4.74
N PRO A 60 4.03 12.11 -4.05
CA PRO A 60 4.21 10.69 -3.78
C PRO A 60 3.11 10.16 -2.86
N LEU A 61 2.78 8.87 -2.99
CA LEU A 61 1.65 8.26 -2.31
C LEU A 61 1.69 8.47 -0.78
N HIS A 62 2.86 8.37 -0.17
CA HIS A 62 3.03 8.60 1.27
C HIS A 62 2.64 10.04 1.68
N ALA A 63 2.90 11.06 0.86
CA ALA A 63 2.54 12.44 1.17
C ALA A 63 1.03 12.67 1.07
N THR A 64 0.33 11.88 0.25
CA THR A 64 -1.13 12.00 0.05
C THR A 64 -1.95 11.17 1.03
N LEU A 65 -1.42 10.04 1.52
CA LEU A 65 -2.15 9.08 2.35
C LEU A 65 -1.74 9.08 3.83
N THR A 66 -0.57 9.63 4.18
CA THR A 66 -0.13 9.66 5.58
C THR A 66 -0.83 10.79 6.33
N PRO A 67 -1.63 10.50 7.37
CA PRO A 67 -2.14 11.53 8.28
C PRO A 67 -0.99 12.37 8.86
N SER A 68 -1.20 13.68 9.02
CA SER A 68 -0.15 14.62 9.42
C SER A 68 0.49 14.28 10.77
N HIS A 69 -0.27 13.72 11.72
CA HIS A 69 0.25 13.30 13.02
C HIS A 69 1.15 12.05 12.96
N LEU A 70 1.09 11.29 11.87
CA LEU A 70 1.93 10.11 11.64
C LEU A 70 3.18 10.40 10.79
N ALA A 71 3.30 11.59 10.22
CA ALA A 71 4.35 11.93 9.26
C ALA A 71 5.78 11.80 9.82
N ASN A 72 5.96 11.96 11.13
CA ASN A 72 7.26 11.91 11.80
C ASN A 72 7.49 10.60 12.60
N VAL A 73 6.60 9.61 12.47
CA VAL A 73 6.71 8.36 13.20
C VAL A 73 7.64 7.43 12.43
N GLU A 74 8.88 7.27 12.91
CA GLU A 74 9.85 6.34 12.32
C GLU A 74 9.47 4.90 12.65
N VAL A 75 9.21 4.11 11.61
CA VAL A 75 8.86 2.69 11.73
C VAL A 75 9.54 1.86 10.66
N THR A 76 9.91 0.62 11.02
CA THR A 76 10.22 -0.39 10.02
C THR A 76 8.94 -1.13 9.64
N ALA A 77 8.53 -1.00 8.38
CA ALA A 77 7.38 -1.73 7.84
C ALA A 77 7.77 -3.18 7.51
N TYR A 78 6.83 -4.11 7.68
CA TYR A 78 7.01 -5.52 7.35
C TYR A 78 5.84 -6.02 6.49
N MET A 79 6.12 -6.92 5.57
CA MET A 79 5.11 -7.71 4.85
C MET A 79 5.25 -9.19 5.23
N ALA A 80 4.12 -9.83 5.51
CA ALA A 80 4.06 -11.28 5.56
C ALA A 80 3.94 -11.81 4.13
N VAL A 81 4.88 -12.65 3.71
CA VAL A 81 4.85 -13.33 2.41
C VAL A 81 4.53 -14.79 2.65
N VAL A 82 3.56 -15.33 1.92
CA VAL A 82 3.11 -16.71 2.03
C VAL A 82 3.26 -17.40 0.67
N TYR A 83 3.97 -18.52 0.66
CA TYR A 83 4.13 -19.34 -0.54
C TYR A 83 4.34 -20.81 -0.14
N GLY A 84 3.61 -21.73 -0.78
CA GLY A 84 3.71 -23.17 -0.48
C GLY A 84 3.41 -23.54 0.97
N GLY A 85 2.52 -22.79 1.65
CA GLY A 85 2.21 -22.99 3.07
C GLY A 85 3.25 -22.45 4.06
N VAL A 86 4.39 -21.96 3.58
CA VAL A 86 5.43 -21.31 4.38
C VAL A 86 5.16 -19.81 4.47
N ASN A 87 5.38 -19.21 5.65
CA ASN A 87 5.26 -17.77 5.85
C ASN A 87 6.60 -17.16 6.31
N HIS A 88 6.90 -15.97 5.81
CA HIS A 88 8.06 -15.17 6.25
C HIS A 88 7.66 -13.69 6.39
N LYS A 89 8.13 -13.05 7.46
CA LYS A 89 8.03 -11.59 7.63
C LYS A 89 9.26 -10.92 7.05
N ILE A 90 9.07 -10.08 6.05
CA ILE A 90 10.15 -9.40 5.33
C ILE A 90 10.05 -7.90 5.59
N PRO A 91 11.12 -7.23 6.04
CA PRO A 91 11.13 -5.78 6.16
C PRO A 91 11.06 -5.16 4.76
N VAL A 92 10.25 -4.12 4.60
CA VAL A 92 10.02 -3.45 3.31
C VAL A 92 10.31 -1.97 3.39
N ARG A 93 10.88 -1.43 2.32
CA ARG A 93 11.12 -0.01 2.12
C ARG A 93 10.59 0.37 0.73
N PRO A 94 9.89 1.50 0.57
CA PRO A 94 9.52 1.98 -0.76
C PRO A 94 10.75 2.27 -1.63
N GLY A 95 10.56 2.28 -2.94
CA GLY A 95 11.59 2.63 -3.93
C GLY A 95 12.18 1.42 -4.66
N ILE A 96 12.99 1.71 -5.69
CA ILE A 96 13.57 0.70 -6.59
C ILE A 96 14.48 -0.27 -5.83
N GLU A 97 15.31 0.25 -4.92
CA GLU A 97 16.20 -0.56 -4.09
C GLU A 97 15.42 -1.47 -3.15
N GLY A 98 14.40 -0.94 -2.46
CA GLY A 98 13.56 -1.73 -1.57
C GLY A 98 12.78 -2.82 -2.29
N MET A 99 12.35 -2.58 -3.54
CA MET A 99 11.73 -3.59 -4.39
C MET A 99 12.72 -4.68 -4.80
N ALA A 100 13.95 -4.31 -5.16
CA ALA A 100 15.01 -5.25 -5.51
C ALA A 100 15.37 -6.14 -4.31
N ASP A 101 15.55 -5.53 -3.13
CA ASP A 101 15.79 -6.22 -1.85
C ASP A 101 14.65 -7.20 -1.54
N PHE A 102 13.40 -6.76 -1.68
CA PHE A 102 12.22 -7.60 -1.45
C PHE A 102 12.21 -8.80 -2.39
N ARG A 103 12.43 -8.60 -3.70
CA ARG A 103 12.49 -9.69 -4.69
C ARG A 103 13.60 -10.69 -4.37
N ALA A 104 14.80 -10.21 -4.04
CA ALA A 104 15.93 -11.07 -3.71
C ALA A 104 15.64 -11.90 -2.44
N ARG A 105 15.08 -11.28 -1.40
CA ARG A 105 14.71 -11.98 -0.15
C ARG A 105 13.62 -13.01 -0.37
N VAL A 106 12.57 -12.71 -1.13
CA VAL A 106 11.53 -13.69 -1.47
C VAL A 106 12.15 -14.90 -2.19
N LYS A 107 12.98 -14.67 -3.20
CA LYS A 107 13.64 -15.77 -3.92
C LYS A 107 14.52 -16.62 -2.99
N CYS A 108 15.32 -15.98 -2.16
CA CYS A 108 16.21 -16.66 -1.22
C CYS A 108 15.43 -17.49 -0.19
N LEU A 109 14.41 -16.91 0.45
CA LEU A 109 13.66 -17.57 1.53
C LEU A 109 12.81 -18.73 1.04
N PHE A 110 12.22 -18.62 -0.16
CA PHE A 110 11.36 -19.66 -0.72
C PHE A 110 12.09 -20.60 -1.70
N GLY A 111 13.41 -20.49 -1.85
CA GLY A 111 14.20 -21.34 -2.73
C GLY A 111 13.83 -21.21 -4.21
N LEU A 112 13.35 -20.04 -4.65
CA LEU A 112 12.96 -19.81 -6.04
C LEU A 112 14.20 -19.59 -6.91
N PRO A 113 14.24 -20.12 -8.15
CA PRO A 113 15.34 -19.88 -9.07
C PRO A 113 15.62 -18.38 -9.28
N PHE A 114 16.91 -18.01 -9.33
CA PHE A 114 17.30 -16.61 -9.48
C PHE A 114 16.78 -15.99 -10.79
N GLU A 115 16.69 -16.77 -11.87
CA GLU A 115 16.20 -16.32 -13.18
C GLU A 115 14.66 -16.32 -13.29
N SER A 116 13.93 -17.00 -12.40
CA SER A 116 12.47 -17.07 -12.51
C SER A 116 11.82 -15.77 -12.07
N GLU A 117 10.79 -15.33 -12.79
CA GLU A 117 9.85 -14.33 -12.28
C GLU A 117 8.80 -15.01 -11.38
N PHE A 118 8.28 -14.26 -10.42
CA PHE A 118 7.15 -14.69 -9.61
C PHE A 118 6.04 -13.66 -9.68
N GLN A 119 4.80 -14.14 -9.66
CA GLN A 119 3.63 -13.29 -9.49
C GLN A 119 3.35 -13.12 -8.01
N VAL A 120 2.97 -11.91 -7.61
CA VAL A 120 2.66 -11.55 -6.23
C VAL A 120 1.35 -10.78 -6.22
N SER A 121 0.54 -11.03 -5.19
CA SER A 121 -0.61 -10.22 -4.84
C SER A 121 -0.39 -9.68 -3.43
N PHE A 122 -0.52 -8.37 -3.27
CA PHE A 122 -0.39 -7.69 -1.99
C PHE A 122 -1.78 -7.46 -1.42
N GLU A 123 -2.00 -7.92 -0.19
CA GLU A 123 -3.20 -7.58 0.57
C GLU A 123 -2.85 -6.55 1.64
N CYS A 124 -3.57 -5.43 1.65
CA CYS A 124 -3.35 -4.36 2.61
C CYS A 124 -4.66 -3.70 3.04
N ALA A 125 -4.65 -3.00 4.17
CA ALA A 125 -5.75 -2.14 4.57
C ALA A 125 -5.54 -0.74 3.98
N ALA A 126 -6.57 -0.16 3.36
CA ALA A 126 -6.56 1.19 2.84
C ALA A 126 -6.27 2.19 3.98
N PRO A 127 -5.23 3.04 3.89
CA PRO A 127 -4.81 3.91 5.00
C PRO A 127 -5.91 4.81 5.56
N THR A 128 -6.88 5.20 4.73
CA THR A 128 -7.90 6.19 5.08
C THR A 128 -9.26 5.59 5.43
N SER A 129 -9.54 4.33 5.04
CA SER A 129 -10.85 3.70 5.26
C SER A 129 -10.76 2.38 6.03
N GLY A 130 -9.58 1.77 6.12
CA GLY A 130 -9.40 0.42 6.67
C GLY A 130 -9.89 -0.71 5.75
N GLU A 131 -10.47 -0.38 4.59
CA GLU A 131 -10.98 -1.36 3.63
C GLU A 131 -9.85 -2.27 3.12
N LYS A 132 -10.14 -3.57 2.97
CA LYS A 132 -9.18 -4.52 2.41
C LYS A 132 -8.98 -4.26 0.92
N LEU A 133 -7.73 -4.10 0.51
CA LEU A 133 -7.32 -3.92 -0.88
C LEU A 133 -6.46 -5.11 -1.31
N THR A 134 -6.60 -5.51 -2.56
CA THR A 134 -5.74 -6.51 -3.21
C THR A 134 -5.08 -5.86 -4.43
N LEU A 135 -3.76 -5.70 -4.38
CA LEU A 135 -2.95 -5.13 -5.45
C LEU A 135 -2.17 -6.24 -6.15
N ASN A 136 -2.32 -6.37 -7.47
CA ASN A 136 -1.77 -7.51 -8.21
C ASN A 136 -0.51 -7.11 -8.99
N GLY A 137 0.49 -7.98 -8.96
CA GLY A 137 1.74 -7.83 -9.67
C GLY A 137 2.79 -7.04 -8.89
N ILE A 138 4.05 -7.33 -9.18
CA ILE A 138 5.21 -6.73 -8.50
C ILE A 138 5.29 -5.20 -8.67
N GLY A 139 4.71 -4.66 -9.75
CA GLY A 139 4.62 -3.22 -9.98
C GLY A 139 3.86 -2.46 -8.88
N CYS A 140 3.01 -3.14 -8.11
CA CYS A 140 2.28 -2.56 -6.98
C CYS A 140 3.10 -2.48 -5.67
N PHE A 141 4.37 -2.89 -5.68
CA PHE A 141 5.21 -2.97 -4.48
C PHE A 141 5.27 -1.66 -3.70
N ASN A 142 5.46 -0.52 -4.37
CA ASN A 142 5.58 0.78 -3.69
C ASN A 142 4.29 1.17 -2.97
N ALA A 143 3.15 0.97 -3.62
CA ALA A 143 1.84 1.20 -3.01
C ALA A 143 1.61 0.30 -1.80
N ALA A 144 1.93 -0.99 -1.91
CA ALA A 144 1.83 -1.93 -0.79
C ALA A 144 2.78 -1.56 0.37
N ALA A 145 4.01 -1.15 0.07
CA ALA A 145 4.99 -0.73 1.07
C ALA A 145 4.56 0.55 1.79
N ALA A 146 3.96 1.50 1.07
CA ALA A 146 3.40 2.70 1.68
C ALA A 146 2.24 2.36 2.63
N CYS A 147 1.32 1.47 2.23
CA CYS A 147 0.27 0.99 3.13
C CYS A 147 0.86 0.33 4.39
N ALA A 148 1.84 -0.55 4.23
CA ALA A 148 2.51 -1.22 5.35
C ALA A 148 3.19 -0.22 6.31
N ALA A 149 3.83 0.82 5.77
CA ALA A 149 4.45 1.88 6.56
C ALA A 149 3.41 2.69 7.35
N ILE A 150 2.30 3.11 6.73
CA ILE A 150 1.24 3.84 7.42
C ILE A 150 0.58 2.97 8.49
N SER A 151 0.32 1.68 8.20
CA SER A 151 -0.20 0.74 9.19
C SER A 151 0.77 0.49 10.34
N ALA A 152 2.09 0.49 10.10
CA ALA A 152 3.09 0.40 11.15
C ALA A 152 3.12 1.67 12.00
N ALA A 153 3.05 2.85 11.38
CA ALA A 153 3.02 4.14 12.08
C ALA A 153 1.78 4.27 12.98
N LYS A 154 0.60 3.88 12.47
CA LYS A 154 -0.65 3.82 13.27
C LYS A 154 -0.50 2.95 14.52
N ARG A 155 0.05 1.75 14.37
CA ARG A 155 0.30 0.85 15.51
C ARG A 155 1.28 1.43 16.52
N ALA A 156 2.36 2.06 16.05
CA ALA A 156 3.31 2.73 16.92
C ALA A 156 2.69 3.93 17.68
N ALA A 157 1.70 4.60 17.08
CA ALA A 157 0.93 5.66 17.70
C ALA A 157 -0.22 5.17 18.60
N GLY A 158 -0.44 3.86 18.74
CA GLY A 158 -1.55 3.30 19.52
C GLY A 158 -2.91 3.32 18.81
N GLU A 159 -2.96 3.65 17.52
CA GLU A 159 -4.15 3.63 16.67
C GLU A 159 -4.32 2.24 16.06
N ASP A 160 -4.65 1.25 16.88
CA ASP A 160 -4.79 -0.13 16.39
C ASP A 160 -6.10 -0.29 15.59
N SER A 161 -5.98 -0.35 14.26
CA SER A 161 -7.10 -0.62 13.36
C SER A 161 -7.40 -2.11 13.17
N GLY A 162 -6.88 -3.00 14.03
CA GLY A 162 -7.39 -4.37 14.17
C GLY A 162 -7.25 -5.27 12.95
N PHE A 163 -6.35 -4.98 12.01
CA PHE A 163 -6.09 -5.89 10.88
C PHE A 163 -5.24 -7.08 11.36
N SER A 164 -5.95 -8.10 11.83
CA SER A 164 -5.43 -9.42 12.14
C SER A 164 -5.27 -10.21 10.84
N TRP A 165 -4.05 -10.63 10.54
CA TRP A 165 -3.86 -11.73 9.62
C TRP A 165 -4.34 -12.99 10.35
N PRO A 166 -5.25 -13.81 9.78
CA PRO A 166 -5.48 -15.13 10.34
C PRO A 166 -4.16 -15.90 10.25
N GLU A 167 -3.45 -15.98 11.37
CA GLU A 167 -2.36 -16.93 11.55
C GLU A 167 -2.95 -18.31 11.29
N ASN A 168 -2.51 -18.93 10.19
CA ASN A 168 -3.04 -20.20 9.74
C ASN A 168 -2.88 -21.22 10.88
N GLN A 169 -4.03 -21.68 11.40
CA GLN A 169 -4.16 -22.77 12.35
C GLN A 169 -3.66 -24.06 11.70
N GLN A 170 -2.36 -24.33 11.77
CA GLN A 170 -1.81 -25.64 11.45
C GLN A 170 -0.65 -26.00 12.39
N GLN A 171 -0.98 -26.04 13.69
CA GLN A 171 -0.28 -26.86 14.69
C GLN A 171 -1.28 -27.87 15.26
N THR A 172 -1.56 -28.96 14.54
CA THR A 172 -1.88 -30.27 15.13
C THR A 172 -2.01 -31.33 14.03
N GLN A 173 -0.88 -31.91 13.63
CA GLN A 173 -0.86 -33.27 13.09
C GLN A 173 0.54 -33.90 13.32
N GLN A 174 0.94 -33.98 14.58
CA GLN A 174 2.00 -34.90 15.01
C GLN A 174 1.59 -35.49 16.35
N GLN A 175 0.91 -36.65 16.29
CA GLN A 175 1.04 -37.80 17.20
C GLN A 175 -0.12 -38.78 16.98
N ALA A 176 0.08 -39.73 16.07
CA ALA A 176 -0.50 -41.07 16.14
C ALA A 176 0.25 -41.96 15.13
N GLY A 177 1.53 -42.18 15.41
CA GLY A 177 2.42 -43.02 14.63
C GLY A 177 3.46 -43.64 15.55
N ALA A 178 3.00 -44.34 16.59
CA ALA A 178 3.82 -45.18 17.44
C ALA A 178 3.19 -46.58 17.47
N ILE A 179 3.68 -47.41 16.56
CA ILE A 179 4.00 -48.84 16.71
C ILE A 179 3.54 -49.46 18.04
N VAL A 180 2.60 -50.42 17.99
CA VAL A 180 2.88 -51.88 18.10
C VAL A 180 1.77 -52.67 17.42
#